data_AF-A0A1J8R2G9-F1
#
_entry.id   AF-A0A1J8R2G9-F1
#
_cell.length_a   1.000
_cell.length_b   1.000
_cell.length_c   1.000
_cell.angle_alpha   90.00
_cell.angle_beta   90.00
_cell.angle_gamma   90.00
#
_symmetry.space_group_name_H-M   'P 1'
#
loop_
_entity.id
_entity.type
_entity.pdbx_description
1 polymer ?
#
loop_
_entity_poly.entity_id
_entity_poly.type
_entity_poly.pdbx_seq_one_letter_code
_entity_poly.pdbx_strand_id
1 'polypeptide(L)'
;MIADAELTELGKDQAKLAHDVWKEELKFGIPVPGKLYCSPLTRAVHTNAITFDSIIPEPHRTMIIENLREVNSVHTCDKRRTRTYIKQAFPGFDIEEGFTEEDKLWDPHVRETYAEIDARVGGVLDMIFEQDQEQFISITAHGGVFGAVLRVTKQNKLILPVGGALSNFSKGEHDALSRVDHDAYATSHFSEGSDSDSDVDSLFDEPQIDIAMRTAPPITGLFVPPVRLPPEMANDIVQQCMSLYFDGRDVNQIMLFGRTTSEHHGSTGSGLPTFLITLLHQLAELLRDHLPEPVHEMLFPPRDAPPRARQAILNLYHPGEGISPHIDLLKRFDDGIIGVSFGSGCVMSFERVKGQEKEPIGKEEEGGPPDKDRWDLYLEDRSVLVLSEDARYNWTHGIDGRPKDFVVSEKGDGQEEPEWIERGTRMSITFRWLLPGADIVGGPDP
;
A
#
# COMPACT_ATOMS: atom_id res chain seq x y z
N MET A 1 12.70 19.01 19.42
CA MET A 1 12.38 17.60 19.12
C MET A 1 13.41 16.72 19.81
N ILE A 2 12.99 15.59 20.39
CA ILE A 2 13.88 14.65 21.08
C ILE A 2 14.52 13.75 20.01
N ALA A 3 15.83 13.52 20.09
CA ALA A 3 16.51 12.58 19.22
C ALA A 3 16.18 11.14 19.64
N ASP A 4 15.85 10.28 18.66
CA ASP A 4 15.46 8.89 18.86
C ASP A 4 14.52 8.70 20.06
N ALA A 5 13.24 8.99 19.82
CA ALA A 5 12.23 9.00 20.85
C ALA A 5 11.98 7.59 21.43
N GLU A 6 11.56 7.54 22.69
CA GLU A 6 11.14 6.30 23.33
C GLU A 6 9.84 5.76 22.72
N LEU A 7 9.58 4.45 22.90
CA LEU A 7 8.31 3.85 22.51
C LEU A 7 7.18 4.38 23.40
N THR A 8 6.11 4.90 22.79
CA THR A 8 4.94 5.41 23.52
C THR A 8 4.16 4.27 24.17
N GLU A 9 3.28 4.56 25.14
CA GLU A 9 2.41 3.53 25.74
C GLU A 9 1.53 2.85 24.67
N LEU A 10 1.02 3.63 23.70
CA LEU A 10 0.30 3.07 22.55
C LEU A 10 1.18 2.09 21.75
N GLY A 11 2.44 2.46 21.46
CA GLY A 11 3.37 1.58 20.76
C GLY A 11 3.71 0.31 21.55
N LYS A 12 3.79 0.40 22.88
CA LYS A 12 3.97 -0.77 23.76
C LYS A 12 2.76 -1.71 23.68
N ASP A 13 1.56 -1.16 23.68
CA ASP A 13 0.33 -1.96 23.58
C ASP A 13 0.20 -2.62 22.19
N GLN A 14 0.61 -1.93 21.13
CA GLN A 14 0.71 -2.51 19.78
C GLN A 14 1.73 -3.67 19.73
N ALA A 15 2.90 -3.51 20.34
CA ALA A 15 3.91 -4.58 20.39
C ALA A 15 3.43 -5.78 21.22
N LYS A 16 2.70 -5.56 22.32
CA LYS A 16 2.05 -6.64 23.09
C LYS A 16 0.97 -7.35 22.27
N LEU A 17 0.18 -6.62 21.49
CA LEU A 17 -0.80 -7.24 20.60
C LEU A 17 -0.13 -8.15 19.57
N ALA A 18 0.97 -7.70 18.96
CA ALA A 18 1.76 -8.54 18.05
C ALA A 18 2.34 -9.79 18.74
N HIS A 19 2.81 -9.63 19.98
CA HIS A 19 3.26 -10.75 20.82
C HIS A 19 2.13 -11.75 21.10
N ASP A 20 0.94 -11.28 21.47
CA ASP A 20 -0.21 -12.14 21.76
C ASP A 20 -0.65 -12.90 20.50
N VAL A 21 -0.63 -12.23 19.33
CA VAL A 21 -0.86 -12.88 18.03
C VAL A 21 0.17 -13.99 17.80
N TRP A 22 1.47 -13.72 17.97
CA TRP A 22 2.50 -14.76 17.86
C TRP A 22 2.23 -15.94 18.80
N LYS A 23 1.89 -15.69 20.06
CA LYS A 23 1.58 -16.75 21.02
C LYS A 23 0.37 -17.60 20.62
N GLU A 24 -0.66 -17.01 20.04
CA GLU A 24 -1.81 -17.76 19.53
C GLU A 24 -1.43 -18.55 18.27
N GLU A 25 -0.76 -17.94 17.30
CA GLU A 25 -0.36 -18.59 16.04
C GLU A 25 0.63 -19.75 16.26
N LEU A 26 1.50 -19.67 17.26
CA LEU A 26 2.40 -20.77 17.65
C LEU A 26 1.64 -22.04 18.05
N LYS A 27 0.42 -21.93 18.58
CA LYS A 27 -0.42 -23.10 18.90
C LYS A 27 -0.87 -23.83 17.64
N PHE A 28 -0.88 -23.14 16.50
CA PHE A 28 -1.25 -23.68 15.18
C PHE A 28 -0.03 -24.10 14.35
N GLY A 29 1.19 -24.02 14.91
CA GLY A 29 2.40 -24.54 14.29
C GLY A 29 3.08 -23.59 13.31
N ILE A 30 2.85 -22.27 13.41
CA ILE A 30 3.63 -21.30 12.63
C ILE A 30 5.13 -21.45 12.97
N PRO A 31 6.04 -21.47 11.97
CA PRO A 31 7.47 -21.52 12.24
C PRO A 31 7.94 -20.22 12.90
N VAL A 32 8.76 -20.35 13.95
CA VAL A 32 9.47 -19.22 14.55
C VAL A 32 10.62 -18.77 13.64
N PRO A 33 10.90 -17.46 13.53
CA PRO A 33 12.07 -16.97 12.83
C PRO A 33 13.35 -17.53 13.45
N GLY A 34 14.23 -18.13 12.64
CA GLY A 34 15.54 -18.60 13.09
C GLY A 34 16.51 -17.46 13.36
N LYS A 35 16.31 -16.32 12.69
CA LYS A 35 17.12 -15.11 12.81
C LYS A 35 16.28 -13.85 12.89
N LEU A 36 16.75 -12.91 13.71
CA LEU A 36 16.09 -11.62 13.94
C LEU A 36 17.09 -10.48 13.70
N TYR A 37 16.65 -9.51 12.93
CA TYR A 37 17.35 -8.27 12.65
C TYR A 37 16.50 -7.08 13.09
N CYS A 38 17.15 -6.04 13.60
CA CYS A 38 16.44 -4.87 14.10
C CYS A 38 17.15 -3.58 13.70
N SER A 39 16.33 -2.56 13.41
CA SER A 39 16.74 -1.17 13.34
C SER A 39 17.37 -0.72 14.66
N PRO A 40 18.36 0.18 14.62
CA PRO A 40 19.08 0.58 15.82
C PRO A 40 18.38 1.71 16.60
N LEU A 41 17.26 2.24 16.09
CA LEU A 41 16.47 3.26 16.75
C LEU A 41 15.62 2.65 17.88
N THR A 42 15.57 3.35 19.00
CA THR A 42 15.05 2.90 20.30
C THR A 42 13.62 2.34 20.22
N ARG A 43 12.73 2.96 19.43
CA ARG A 43 11.35 2.47 19.23
C ARG A 43 11.30 1.08 18.62
N ALA A 44 12.14 0.81 17.61
CA ALA A 44 12.16 -0.48 16.93
C ALA A 44 12.73 -1.56 17.84
N VAL A 45 13.80 -1.26 18.59
CA VAL A 45 14.40 -2.22 19.53
C VAL A 45 13.42 -2.59 20.64
N HIS A 46 12.69 -1.63 21.21
CA HIS A 46 11.63 -1.91 22.18
C HIS A 46 10.49 -2.73 21.57
N THR A 47 10.06 -2.41 20.35
CA THR A 47 9.01 -3.16 19.65
C THR A 47 9.44 -4.61 19.46
N ASN A 48 10.66 -4.85 18.99
CA ASN A 48 11.21 -6.19 18.82
C ASN A 48 11.28 -6.95 20.16
N ALA A 49 11.83 -6.30 21.19
CA ALA A 49 11.98 -6.90 22.52
C ALA A 49 10.64 -7.33 23.12
N ILE A 50 9.60 -6.49 23.02
CA ILE A 50 8.26 -6.81 23.51
C ILE A 50 7.61 -7.90 22.64
N THR A 51 7.70 -7.76 21.32
CA THR A 51 7.03 -8.68 20.37
C THR A 51 7.54 -10.10 20.52
N PHE A 52 8.85 -10.29 20.71
CA PHE A 52 9.48 -11.61 20.72
C PHE A 52 9.86 -12.12 22.12
N ASP A 53 9.52 -11.38 23.18
CA ASP A 53 9.71 -11.83 24.55
C ASP A 53 9.12 -13.22 24.76
N SER A 54 9.88 -14.16 25.31
CA SER A 54 9.44 -15.53 25.57
C SER A 54 8.88 -16.33 24.36
N ILE A 55 9.01 -15.82 23.13
CA ILE A 55 8.61 -16.50 21.87
C ILE A 55 9.82 -17.15 21.22
N ILE A 56 10.93 -16.42 21.16
CA ILE A 56 12.17 -16.93 20.57
C ILE A 56 12.98 -17.65 21.66
N PRO A 57 13.37 -18.92 21.45
CA PRO A 57 14.13 -19.67 22.44
C PRO A 57 15.56 -19.13 22.61
N GLU A 58 16.01 -18.97 23.85
CA GLU A 58 17.41 -18.66 24.17
C GLU A 58 18.36 -19.74 23.58
N PRO A 59 19.56 -19.39 23.09
CA PRO A 59 20.24 -18.09 23.21
C PRO A 59 20.08 -17.17 21.98
N HIS A 60 18.99 -17.25 21.22
CA HIS A 60 18.84 -16.44 20.01
C HIS A 60 18.71 -14.95 20.37
N ARG A 61 19.64 -14.16 19.87
CA ARG A 61 19.71 -12.72 20.09
C ARG A 61 19.46 -11.99 18.79
N THR A 62 18.64 -10.94 18.86
CA THR A 62 18.38 -10.08 17.71
C THR A 62 19.63 -9.25 17.39
N MET A 63 20.01 -9.23 16.11
CA MET A 63 21.13 -8.43 15.60
C MET A 63 20.67 -7.03 15.21
N ILE A 64 21.32 -6.01 15.76
CA ILE A 64 21.10 -4.60 15.39
C ILE A 64 21.98 -4.25 14.19
N ILE A 65 21.34 -3.78 13.12
CA ILE A 65 21.98 -3.38 11.85
C ILE A 65 21.77 -1.88 11.64
N GLU A 66 22.84 -1.07 11.56
CA GLU A 66 22.79 0.39 11.40
C GLU A 66 21.95 0.77 10.18
N ASN A 67 22.15 0.04 9.08
CA ASN A 67 21.48 0.28 7.80
C ASN A 67 20.00 -0.17 7.76
N LEU A 68 19.42 -0.63 8.88
CA LEU A 68 17.97 -0.77 9.06
C LEU A 68 17.34 0.45 9.77
N ARG A 69 18.09 1.55 9.96
CA ARG A 69 17.53 2.82 10.42
C ARG A 69 16.50 3.41 9.47
N GLU A 70 15.56 4.17 10.03
CA GLU A 70 14.55 4.93 9.26
C GLU A 70 15.20 5.89 8.26
N VAL A 71 14.42 6.39 7.29
CA VAL A 71 14.82 7.46 6.36
C VAL A 71 15.56 8.55 7.11
N ASN A 72 16.81 8.81 6.73
CA ASN A 72 17.55 9.92 7.31
C ASN A 72 16.94 11.23 6.81
N SER A 73 16.06 11.83 7.60
CA SER A 73 15.54 13.16 7.31
C SER A 73 16.23 14.25 8.12
N VAL A 74 15.92 15.50 7.80
CA VAL A 74 16.37 16.68 8.55
C VAL A 74 15.78 16.75 9.97
N HIS A 75 14.89 15.84 10.33
CA HIS A 75 14.30 15.77 11.66
C HIS A 75 15.22 15.05 12.65
N THR A 76 15.34 15.61 13.85
CA THR A 76 16.21 15.08 14.90
C THR A 76 15.78 13.70 15.40
N CYS A 77 14.52 13.31 15.22
CA CYS A 77 14.02 12.00 15.64
C CYS A 77 14.70 10.84 14.91
N ASP A 78 15.29 11.10 13.74
CA ASP A 78 15.97 10.09 12.91
C ASP A 78 17.44 9.93 13.29
N LYS A 79 17.93 10.77 14.21
CA LYS A 79 19.27 10.68 14.78
C LYS A 79 19.30 9.60 15.86
N ARG A 80 20.07 8.54 15.62
CA ARG A 80 20.26 7.41 16.54
C ARG A 80 20.99 7.83 17.82
N ARG A 81 20.68 7.19 18.95
CA ARG A 81 21.48 7.24 20.19
C ARG A 81 22.86 6.61 20.01
N THR A 82 23.79 6.80 20.96
CA THR A 82 25.13 6.23 20.84
C THR A 82 25.15 4.71 20.93
N ARG A 83 26.21 4.07 20.39
CA ARG A 83 26.41 2.62 20.53
C ARG A 83 26.45 2.18 21.99
N THR A 84 27.11 2.96 22.86
CA THR A 84 27.16 2.66 24.29
C THR A 84 25.76 2.67 24.91
N TYR A 85 24.91 3.63 24.55
CA TYR A 85 23.52 3.68 25.02
C TYR A 85 22.74 2.43 24.60
N ILE A 86 22.79 2.05 23.31
CA ILE A 86 22.05 0.88 22.81
C ILE A 86 22.48 -0.39 23.55
N LYS A 87 23.79 -0.59 23.73
CA LYS A 87 24.33 -1.75 24.44
C LYS A 87 23.90 -1.79 25.92
N GLN A 88 23.78 -0.65 26.57
CA GLN A 88 23.37 -0.55 27.98
C GLN A 88 21.86 -0.70 28.15
N ALA A 89 21.07 -0.10 27.27
CA ALA A 89 19.61 -0.16 27.30
C ALA A 89 19.09 -1.54 26.89
N PHE A 90 19.78 -2.21 25.95
CA PHE A 90 19.35 -3.47 25.35
C PHE A 90 20.44 -4.54 25.41
N PRO A 91 20.83 -5.01 26.62
CA PRO A 91 21.88 -6.02 26.79
C PRO A 91 21.50 -7.40 26.20
N GLY A 92 20.24 -7.60 25.83
CA GLY A 92 19.72 -8.78 25.12
C GLY A 92 20.01 -8.81 23.61
N PHE A 93 20.50 -7.70 23.04
CA PHE A 93 20.70 -7.54 21.60
C PHE A 93 22.19 -7.55 21.25
N ASP A 94 22.51 -8.07 20.06
CA ASP A 94 23.83 -7.95 19.48
C ASP A 94 23.88 -6.73 18.55
N ILE A 95 25.06 -6.15 18.38
CA ILE A 95 25.28 -4.99 17.51
C ILE A 95 26.29 -5.40 16.45
N GLU A 96 25.99 -5.09 15.19
CA GLU A 96 26.84 -5.45 14.07
C GLU A 96 28.29 -4.98 14.20
N GLU A 97 29.18 -5.65 13.48
CA GLU A 97 30.58 -5.24 13.39
C GLU A 97 30.70 -3.93 12.60
N GLY A 98 31.59 -3.03 13.04
CA GLY A 98 31.79 -1.72 12.39
C GLY A 98 30.82 -0.62 12.82
N PHE A 99 29.85 -0.92 13.68
CA PHE A 99 28.90 0.06 14.21
C PHE A 99 29.58 1.19 14.98
N THR A 100 29.37 2.44 14.58
CA THR A 100 30.06 3.61 15.14
C THR A 100 29.49 4.05 16.48
N GLU A 101 30.32 4.68 17.32
CA GLU A 101 29.87 5.18 18.63
C GLU A 101 28.81 6.27 18.49
N GLU A 102 29.10 7.29 17.70
CA GLU A 102 28.19 8.37 17.34
C GLU A 102 27.50 8.09 16.00
N ASP A 103 26.34 8.71 15.81
CA ASP A 103 25.62 8.68 14.54
C ASP A 103 26.33 9.58 13.50
N LYS A 104 27.03 8.96 12.56
CA LYS A 104 27.73 9.64 11.46
C LYS A 104 26.92 9.75 10.17
N LEU A 105 25.79 9.05 10.09
CA LEU A 105 24.99 8.98 8.86
C LEU A 105 23.85 10.00 8.86
N TRP A 106 23.42 10.48 10.03
CA TRP A 106 22.42 11.54 10.12
C TRP A 106 23.04 12.93 9.86
N ASP A 107 22.44 13.66 8.92
CA ASP A 107 22.78 15.04 8.60
C ASP A 107 21.54 15.94 8.82
N PRO A 108 21.63 17.02 9.62
CA PRO A 108 20.50 17.93 9.85
C PRO A 108 20.06 18.74 8.61
N HIS A 109 20.82 18.71 7.52
CA HIS A 109 20.60 19.53 6.33
C HIS A 109 20.30 18.71 5.07
N VAL A 110 20.54 17.40 5.10
CA VAL A 110 20.38 16.53 3.93
C VAL A 110 19.34 15.46 4.26
N ARG A 111 18.33 15.34 3.39
CA ARG A 111 17.37 14.24 3.45
C ARG A 111 17.79 13.16 2.47
N GLU A 112 17.84 11.93 2.95
CA GLU A 112 18.07 10.72 2.15
C GLU A 112 17.00 10.59 1.07
N THR A 113 17.46 10.41 -0.17
CA THR A 113 16.61 10.18 -1.33
C THR A 113 16.12 8.73 -1.37
N TYR A 114 15.09 8.47 -2.18
CA TYR A 114 14.60 7.10 -2.37
C TYR A 114 15.68 6.15 -2.92
N ALA A 115 16.53 6.62 -3.83
CA ALA A 115 17.60 5.81 -4.39
C ALA A 115 18.66 5.43 -3.33
N GLU A 116 18.96 6.33 -2.39
CA GLU A 116 19.94 6.09 -1.32
C GLU A 116 19.43 5.10 -0.28
N ILE A 117 18.18 5.25 0.18
CA ILE A 117 17.59 4.27 1.09
C ILE A 117 17.42 2.90 0.41
N ASP A 118 17.08 2.85 -0.88
CA ASP A 118 16.98 1.60 -1.64
C ASP A 118 18.34 0.92 -1.76
N ALA A 119 19.40 1.67 -2.08
CA ALA A 119 20.75 1.11 -2.13
C ALA A 119 21.21 0.57 -0.77
N ARG A 120 20.95 1.32 0.31
CA ARG A 120 21.33 0.93 1.67
C ARG A 120 20.56 -0.30 2.16
N VAL A 121 19.24 -0.33 1.98
CA VAL A 121 18.39 -1.46 2.37
C VAL A 121 18.68 -2.67 1.49
N GLY A 122 18.94 -2.49 0.19
CA GLY A 122 19.39 -3.57 -0.69
C GLY A 122 20.69 -4.22 -0.23
N GLY A 123 21.69 -3.43 0.17
CA GLY A 123 22.92 -3.96 0.74
C GLY A 123 22.70 -4.79 2.02
N VAL A 124 21.71 -4.43 2.85
CA VAL A 124 21.33 -5.25 4.02
C VAL A 124 20.69 -6.55 3.60
N LEU A 125 19.78 -6.51 2.62
CA LEU A 125 19.13 -7.73 2.12
C LEU A 125 20.15 -8.67 1.47
N ASP A 126 21.07 -8.15 0.66
CA ASP A 126 22.16 -8.92 0.05
C ASP A 126 23.02 -9.60 1.12
N MET A 127 23.41 -8.86 2.16
CA MET A 127 24.12 -9.41 3.32
C MET A 127 23.35 -10.55 3.98
N ILE A 128 22.04 -10.37 4.21
CA ILE A 128 21.19 -11.42 4.81
C ILE A 128 21.11 -12.64 3.89
N PHE A 129 20.90 -12.47 2.59
CA PHE A 129 20.81 -13.56 1.62
C PHE A 129 22.14 -14.30 1.39
N GLU A 130 23.28 -13.64 1.62
CA GLU A 130 24.60 -14.24 1.49
C GLU A 130 25.04 -14.97 2.77
N GLN A 131 24.77 -14.39 3.93
CA GLN A 131 25.29 -14.87 5.21
C GLN A 131 24.35 -15.81 5.94
N ASP A 132 23.05 -15.72 5.67
CA ASP A 132 22.03 -16.46 6.39
C ASP A 132 21.43 -17.59 5.53
N GLN A 133 21.09 -18.71 6.18
CA GLN A 133 20.47 -19.88 5.55
C GLN A 133 19.10 -20.19 6.17
N GLU A 134 18.64 -19.36 7.10
CA GLU A 134 17.35 -19.52 7.74
C GLU A 134 16.21 -19.30 6.74
N GLN A 135 15.22 -20.18 6.78
CA GLN A 135 14.03 -20.07 5.92
C GLN A 135 13.09 -18.96 6.37
N PHE A 136 13.08 -18.65 7.67
CA PHE A 136 12.22 -17.63 8.28
C PHE A 136 13.09 -16.67 9.06
N ILE A 137 13.08 -15.41 8.64
CA ILE A 137 13.78 -14.31 9.31
C ILE A 137 12.77 -13.23 9.73
N SER A 138 13.09 -12.49 10.78
CA SER A 138 12.31 -11.34 11.22
C SER A 138 13.15 -10.08 11.08
N ILE A 139 12.57 -9.04 10.51
CA ILE A 139 13.16 -7.70 10.46
C ILE A 139 12.21 -6.75 11.19
N THR A 140 12.68 -6.08 12.23
CA THR A 140 11.92 -5.00 12.91
C THR A 140 12.52 -3.65 12.58
N ALA A 141 11.80 -2.85 11.80
CA ALA A 141 12.25 -1.53 11.35
C ALA A 141 11.07 -0.55 11.24
N HIS A 142 11.30 0.58 10.59
CA HIS A 142 10.31 1.63 10.43
C HIS A 142 9.72 1.63 9.00
N GLY A 143 8.68 2.43 8.78
CA GLY A 143 7.90 2.40 7.54
C GLY A 143 8.71 2.69 6.28
N GLY A 144 9.66 3.63 6.34
CA GLY A 144 10.48 3.97 5.18
C GLY A 144 11.41 2.83 4.75
N VAL A 145 11.93 2.05 5.71
CA VAL A 145 12.73 0.84 5.44
C VAL A 145 11.89 -0.22 4.75
N PHE A 146 10.68 -0.50 5.24
CA PHE A 146 9.80 -1.46 4.56
C PHE A 146 9.38 -0.95 3.18
N GLY A 147 9.16 0.35 3.01
CA GLY A 147 8.99 0.97 1.68
C GLY A 147 10.15 0.65 0.73
N ALA A 148 11.38 0.71 1.21
CA ALA A 148 12.58 0.38 0.43
C ALA A 148 12.71 -1.13 0.15
N VAL A 149 12.44 -2.00 1.13
CA VAL A 149 12.44 -3.46 0.94
C VAL A 149 11.53 -3.84 -0.23
N LEU A 150 10.33 -3.26 -0.30
CA LEU A 150 9.37 -3.53 -1.38
C LEU A 150 9.89 -3.09 -2.74
N ARG A 151 10.51 -1.91 -2.83
CA ARG A 151 11.10 -1.38 -4.07
C ARG A 151 12.28 -2.23 -4.53
N VAL A 152 13.21 -2.54 -3.63
CA VAL A 152 14.44 -3.30 -3.93
C VAL A 152 14.12 -4.73 -4.37
N THR A 153 13.24 -5.40 -3.64
CA THR A 153 12.85 -6.79 -3.97
C THR A 153 11.91 -6.87 -5.16
N LYS A 154 11.58 -5.72 -5.77
CA LYS A 154 10.58 -5.58 -6.84
C LYS A 154 9.20 -6.14 -6.44
N GLN A 155 8.97 -6.31 -5.14
CA GLN A 155 7.67 -6.62 -4.56
C GLN A 155 6.93 -5.30 -4.31
N ASN A 156 6.60 -4.57 -5.38
CA ASN A 156 5.94 -3.25 -5.35
C ASN A 156 4.47 -3.27 -4.84
N LYS A 157 4.06 -4.21 -3.97
CA LYS A 157 2.64 -4.48 -3.68
C LYS A 157 2.24 -4.66 -2.21
N LEU A 158 3.07 -4.40 -1.20
CA LEU A 158 2.68 -4.63 0.21
C LEU A 158 2.97 -3.48 1.17
N ILE A 159 1.95 -2.75 1.60
CA ILE A 159 2.05 -1.88 2.79
C ILE A 159 1.96 -2.79 4.04
N LEU A 160 3.01 -2.80 4.87
CA LEU A 160 3.00 -3.54 6.14
C LEU A 160 2.52 -2.63 7.29
N PRO A 161 1.51 -3.05 8.07
CA PRO A 161 1.21 -2.40 9.34
C PRO A 161 2.32 -2.69 10.36
N VAL A 162 2.40 -1.87 11.41
CA VAL A 162 3.29 -2.10 12.56
C VAL A 162 3.01 -3.50 13.15
N GLY A 163 4.03 -4.37 13.19
CA GLY A 163 3.91 -5.76 13.65
C GLY A 163 3.47 -6.77 12.58
N GLY A 164 3.35 -6.37 11.31
CA GLY A 164 3.04 -7.28 10.21
C GLY A 164 4.19 -8.23 9.86
N ALA A 165 3.86 -9.50 9.60
CA ALA A 165 4.80 -10.50 9.10
C ALA A 165 4.68 -10.66 7.58
N LEU A 166 5.81 -10.76 6.89
CA LEU A 166 5.90 -11.13 5.47
C LEU A 166 6.32 -12.60 5.36
N SER A 167 5.71 -13.33 4.44
CA SER A 167 6.20 -14.64 3.99
C SER A 167 6.55 -14.57 2.50
N ASN A 168 7.64 -15.27 2.14
CA ASN A 168 8.23 -15.48 0.81
C ASN A 168 9.22 -14.41 0.29
N PHE A 169 10.52 -14.74 0.39
CA PHE A 169 11.57 -14.18 -0.44
C PHE A 169 12.22 -15.30 -1.27
N SER A 170 12.38 -15.08 -2.57
CA SER A 170 13.19 -15.93 -3.45
C SER A 170 14.37 -15.13 -3.99
N LYS A 171 15.56 -15.73 -3.97
CA LYS A 171 16.79 -15.13 -4.53
C LYS A 171 16.59 -14.87 -6.03
N GLY A 172 16.47 -13.60 -6.41
CA GLY A 172 16.52 -13.20 -7.81
C GLY A 172 17.98 -13.22 -8.27
N GLU A 173 18.29 -13.91 -9.37
CA GLU A 173 19.62 -13.88 -9.96
C GLU A 173 19.93 -12.45 -10.42
N HIS A 174 21.03 -11.89 -9.90
CA HIS A 174 21.60 -10.63 -10.38
C HIS A 174 22.19 -10.87 -11.78
N ASP A 175 21.45 -10.50 -12.82
CA ASP A 175 22.05 -10.39 -14.14
C ASP A 175 22.91 -9.11 -14.19
N ALA A 176 24.21 -9.34 -14.37
CA ALA A 176 25.23 -8.33 -14.41
C ALA A 176 25.10 -7.44 -15.65
N LEU A 177 24.88 -6.14 -15.44
CA LEU A 177 25.21 -5.11 -16.43
C LEU A 177 26.07 -4.03 -15.78
N SER A 178 27.32 -4.41 -15.52
CA SER A 178 28.42 -3.47 -15.45
C SER A 178 28.83 -3.10 -16.87
N ARG A 179 28.56 -1.86 -17.27
CA ARG A 179 29.37 -1.15 -18.27
C ARG A 179 29.13 0.36 -18.14
N VAL A 180 29.98 0.95 -17.31
CA VAL A 180 30.36 2.35 -17.40
C VAL A 180 31.16 2.50 -18.70
N ASP A 181 30.71 3.36 -19.61
CA ASP A 181 31.59 3.98 -20.60
C ASP A 181 31.36 5.49 -20.54
N HIS A 182 32.33 6.16 -19.92
CA HIS A 182 32.64 7.57 -20.12
C HIS A 182 33.36 7.73 -21.47
N ASP A 183 33.24 8.93 -22.05
CA ASP A 183 33.98 9.50 -23.19
C ASP A 183 33.29 9.45 -24.56
N ALA A 184 32.75 10.62 -24.96
CA ALA A 184 33.15 11.28 -26.20
C ALA A 184 32.62 12.73 -26.24
N TYR A 185 33.51 13.67 -25.92
CA TYR A 185 33.40 15.07 -26.33
C TYR A 185 33.56 15.20 -27.86
N ALA A 186 32.82 16.17 -28.42
CA ALA A 186 33.22 17.11 -29.48
C ALA A 186 32.56 17.04 -30.87
N THR A 187 32.19 18.28 -31.27
CA THR A 187 32.17 18.89 -32.61
C THR A 187 30.92 18.79 -33.49
N SER A 188 30.04 19.79 -33.29
CA SER A 188 29.65 20.85 -34.25
C SER A 188 29.30 20.46 -35.69
N HIS A 189 28.11 20.86 -36.15
CA HIS A 189 27.90 21.53 -37.43
C HIS A 189 26.79 22.58 -37.32
N PHE A 190 27.13 23.80 -37.70
CA PHE A 190 26.28 24.99 -37.85
C PHE A 190 25.38 24.86 -39.08
N SER A 191 24.14 25.37 -38.99
CA SER A 191 23.43 26.01 -40.10
C SER A 191 22.50 27.06 -39.53
N GLU A 192 22.77 28.32 -39.89
CA GLU A 192 22.06 29.54 -39.51
C GLU A 192 20.68 29.63 -40.16
N GLY A 193 19.75 30.30 -39.48
CA GLY A 193 18.40 30.59 -39.98
C GLY A 193 17.56 31.47 -39.06
N SER A 194 17.98 32.75 -38.94
CA SER A 194 17.19 33.98 -38.65
C SER A 194 16.20 34.05 -37.47
N ASP A 195 16.60 34.83 -36.47
CA ASP A 195 15.87 35.74 -35.56
C ASP A 195 14.33 35.77 -35.57
N SER A 196 13.75 35.42 -34.42
CA SER A 196 12.77 36.28 -33.75
C SER A 196 12.85 36.08 -32.23
N ASP A 197 13.33 37.11 -31.54
CA ASP A 197 13.31 37.24 -30.07
C ASP A 197 11.87 37.14 -29.53
N SER A 198 11.59 36.11 -28.73
CA SER A 198 10.90 36.21 -27.44
C SER A 198 10.77 34.83 -26.79
N ASP A 199 10.94 34.81 -25.46
CA ASP A 199 10.51 33.77 -24.52
C ASP A 199 11.64 32.96 -23.87
N VAL A 200 12.31 33.68 -22.97
CA VAL A 200 12.97 33.12 -21.80
C VAL A 200 11.86 32.67 -20.84
N ASP A 201 11.30 31.48 -21.03
CA ASP A 201 10.52 30.75 -20.00
C ASP A 201 10.18 29.34 -20.48
N SER A 202 11.05 28.36 -20.18
CA SER A 202 10.71 26.93 -20.25
C SER A 202 11.63 26.11 -19.34
N LEU A 203 11.70 26.47 -18.05
CA LEU A 203 12.36 25.66 -17.00
C LEU A 203 11.37 25.09 -15.98
N PHE A 204 10.06 25.19 -16.27
CA PHE A 204 9.00 24.54 -15.52
C PHE A 204 8.01 23.97 -16.54
N ASP A 205 8.26 22.76 -17.04
CA ASP A 205 7.14 21.95 -17.52
C ASP A 205 6.29 21.66 -16.27
N GLU A 206 5.21 22.41 -16.07
CA GLU A 206 4.20 22.03 -15.10
C GLU A 206 3.77 20.59 -15.41
N PRO A 207 3.62 19.71 -14.39
CA PRO A 207 3.19 18.35 -14.64
C PRO A 207 1.89 18.39 -15.44
N GLN A 208 1.89 17.76 -16.61
CA GLN A 208 0.72 17.68 -17.47
C GLN A 208 -0.36 16.89 -16.70
N ILE A 209 -1.33 17.62 -16.13
CA ILE A 209 -2.44 17.02 -15.39
C ILE A 209 -3.51 16.64 -16.41
N ASP A 210 -3.69 15.34 -16.61
CA ASP A 210 -4.72 14.81 -17.50
C ASP A 210 -6.12 15.16 -16.96
N ILE A 211 -7.02 15.52 -17.88
CA ILE A 211 -8.42 15.80 -17.55
C ILE A 211 -9.09 14.47 -17.19
N ALA A 212 -9.56 14.37 -15.95
CA ALA A 212 -10.24 13.17 -15.47
C ALA A 212 -11.71 13.12 -15.90
N MET A 213 -12.13 11.91 -16.26
CA MET A 213 -13.49 11.61 -16.68
C MET A 213 -14.40 11.38 -15.47
N ARG A 214 -15.71 11.58 -15.61
CA ARG A 214 -16.71 11.24 -14.57
C ARG A 214 -17.43 9.92 -14.83
N THR A 215 -17.30 9.38 -16.03
CA THR A 215 -17.88 8.11 -16.46
C THR A 215 -16.79 7.04 -16.55
N ALA A 216 -17.18 5.78 -16.34
CA ALA A 216 -16.24 4.66 -16.42
C ALA A 216 -15.56 4.65 -17.81
N PRO A 217 -14.21 4.62 -17.87
CA PRO A 217 -13.51 4.42 -19.13
C PRO A 217 -13.81 3.03 -19.71
N PRO A 218 -13.55 2.79 -21.01
CA PRO A 218 -13.85 1.53 -21.68
C PRO A 218 -12.87 0.40 -21.30
N ILE A 219 -12.73 0.14 -20.00
CA ILE A 219 -11.94 -0.95 -19.44
C ILE A 219 -12.91 -2.11 -19.11
N THR A 220 -12.65 -3.29 -19.68
CA THR A 220 -13.50 -4.46 -19.45
C THR A 220 -13.48 -4.84 -17.97
N GLY A 221 -14.65 -5.07 -17.39
CA GLY A 221 -14.80 -5.42 -15.98
C GLY A 221 -14.65 -4.25 -14.98
N LEU A 222 -14.47 -3.01 -15.47
CA LEU A 222 -14.55 -1.80 -14.65
C LEU A 222 -15.97 -1.24 -14.67
N PHE A 223 -16.62 -1.14 -13.50
CA PHE A 223 -17.94 -0.53 -13.40
C PHE A 223 -17.96 0.63 -12.42
N VAL A 224 -18.62 1.71 -12.84
CA VAL A 224 -18.95 2.87 -11.98
C VAL A 224 -20.46 3.10 -12.09
N PRO A 225 -21.26 2.34 -11.33
CA PRO A 225 -22.72 2.46 -11.36
C PRO A 225 -23.17 3.91 -11.10
N PRO A 226 -24.13 4.45 -11.87
CA PRO A 226 -24.62 5.82 -11.71
C PRO A 226 -25.56 5.97 -10.51
N VAL A 227 -25.25 5.30 -9.40
CA VAL A 227 -25.95 5.37 -8.13
C VAL A 227 -25.03 5.97 -7.06
N ARG A 228 -25.66 6.52 -6.02
CA ARG A 228 -24.94 7.06 -4.85
C ARG A 228 -25.56 6.47 -3.60
N LEU A 229 -24.72 6.18 -2.61
CA LEU A 229 -25.22 5.81 -1.29
C LEU A 229 -26.08 6.95 -0.71
N PRO A 230 -27.12 6.62 0.09
CA PRO A 230 -27.89 7.64 0.81
C PRO A 230 -26.96 8.51 1.69
N PRO A 231 -27.10 9.84 1.68
CA PRO A 231 -26.22 10.74 2.47
C PRO A 231 -26.18 10.41 3.96
N GLU A 232 -27.34 10.11 4.55
CA GLU A 232 -27.43 9.77 5.99
C GLU A 232 -26.59 8.54 6.32
N MET A 233 -26.71 7.48 5.51
CA MET A 233 -25.93 6.26 5.68
C MET A 233 -24.43 6.50 5.50
N ALA A 234 -24.04 7.30 4.49
CA ALA A 234 -22.65 7.65 4.27
C ALA A 234 -22.05 8.41 5.47
N ASN A 235 -22.80 9.37 6.02
CA ASN A 235 -22.40 10.11 7.21
C ASN A 235 -22.27 9.21 8.43
N ASP A 236 -23.23 8.31 8.67
CA ASP A 236 -23.19 7.35 9.78
C ASP A 236 -22.01 6.39 9.68
N ILE A 237 -21.67 5.94 8.46
CA ILE A 237 -20.50 5.10 8.22
C ILE A 237 -19.21 5.86 8.50
N VAL A 238 -19.07 7.10 7.98
CA VAL A 238 -17.91 7.96 8.25
C VAL A 238 -17.75 8.18 9.75
N GLN A 239 -18.81 8.57 10.46
CA GLN A 239 -18.76 8.80 11.89
C GLN A 239 -18.33 7.56 12.68
N GLN A 240 -18.87 6.39 12.33
CA GLN A 240 -18.48 5.13 12.98
C GLN A 240 -17.02 4.76 12.69
N CYS A 241 -16.57 4.89 11.44
CA CYS A 241 -15.18 4.62 11.08
C CYS A 241 -14.20 5.55 11.80
N MET A 242 -14.49 6.86 11.82
CA MET A 242 -13.67 7.85 12.52
C MET A 242 -13.62 7.53 14.00
N SER A 243 -14.76 7.38 14.67
CA SER A 243 -14.83 7.12 16.11
C SER A 243 -14.17 5.80 16.51
N LEU A 244 -14.35 4.72 15.74
CA LEU A 244 -13.84 3.39 16.09
C LEU A 244 -12.36 3.21 15.77
N TYR A 245 -11.86 3.88 14.72
CA TYR A 245 -10.57 3.53 14.15
C TYR A 245 -9.58 4.68 13.91
N PHE A 246 -10.03 5.92 13.68
CA PHE A 246 -9.13 7.00 13.24
C PHE A 246 -9.00 8.14 14.27
N ASP A 247 -10.07 8.53 14.96
CA ASP A 247 -10.06 9.66 15.89
C ASP A 247 -9.07 9.45 17.04
N GLY A 248 -8.15 10.41 17.20
CA GLY A 248 -7.11 10.37 18.24
C GLY A 248 -6.03 9.32 18.00
N ARG A 249 -5.92 8.76 16.79
CA ARG A 249 -4.92 7.75 16.43
C ARG A 249 -4.07 8.23 15.25
N ASP A 250 -2.81 7.86 15.26
CA ASP A 250 -1.87 8.12 14.16
C ASP A 250 -1.86 6.93 13.18
N VAL A 251 -3.04 6.64 12.62
CA VAL A 251 -3.25 5.59 11.62
C VAL A 251 -4.22 6.12 10.56
N ASN A 252 -3.95 5.80 9.30
CA ASN A 252 -4.79 6.18 8.16
C ASN A 252 -5.30 4.97 7.37
N GLN A 253 -4.99 3.75 7.82
CA GLN A 253 -5.42 2.51 7.18
C GLN A 253 -5.77 1.44 8.22
N ILE A 254 -6.86 0.72 7.98
CA ILE A 254 -7.35 -0.36 8.85
C ILE A 254 -7.78 -1.54 8.01
N MET A 255 -7.36 -2.74 8.40
CA MET A 255 -7.77 -4.00 7.74
C MET A 255 -8.66 -4.81 8.68
N LEU A 256 -9.82 -5.23 8.18
CA LEU A 256 -10.82 -6.02 8.90
C LEU A 256 -11.15 -7.28 8.10
N PHE A 257 -11.39 -8.39 8.79
CA PHE A 257 -11.70 -9.68 8.17
C PHE A 257 -13.03 -10.23 8.70
N GLY A 258 -13.79 -10.89 7.85
CA GLY A 258 -15.01 -11.61 8.22
C GLY A 258 -15.23 -12.83 7.36
N ARG A 259 -16.08 -13.76 7.82
CA ARG A 259 -16.50 -14.96 7.09
C ARG A 259 -18.00 -14.92 6.84
N THR A 260 -18.47 -15.39 5.69
CA THR A 260 -19.90 -15.65 5.48
C THR A 260 -20.28 -16.91 6.25
N THR A 261 -21.03 -16.80 7.35
CA THR A 261 -21.52 -17.95 8.10
C THR A 261 -22.89 -18.39 7.60
N SER A 262 -23.14 -19.70 7.58
CA SER A 262 -24.46 -20.28 7.27
C SER A 262 -25.40 -20.34 8.49
N GLU A 263 -24.98 -19.90 9.68
CA GLU A 263 -25.70 -20.21 10.93
C GLU A 263 -26.09 -18.97 11.76
N HIS A 264 -27.37 -18.93 12.14
CA HIS A 264 -27.94 -18.05 13.15
C HIS A 264 -27.67 -18.61 14.56
N HIS A 265 -26.60 -18.18 15.22
CA HIS A 265 -26.54 -18.23 16.68
C HIS A 265 -25.86 -16.98 17.25
N GLY A 266 -26.58 -16.30 18.14
CA GLY A 266 -26.21 -15.03 18.79
C GLY A 266 -25.04 -15.12 19.77
N SER A 267 -23.88 -15.56 19.29
CA SER A 267 -22.59 -15.43 19.94
C SER A 267 -21.82 -14.29 19.25
N THR A 268 -21.37 -13.30 20.01
CA THR A 268 -20.52 -12.20 19.52
C THR A 268 -19.11 -12.73 19.24
N GLY A 269 -18.93 -13.38 18.08
CA GLY A 269 -17.65 -13.93 17.62
C GLY A 269 -17.41 -13.75 16.11
N SER A 270 -16.21 -13.25 15.79
CA SER A 270 -15.49 -13.13 14.50
C SER A 270 -16.28 -12.79 13.23
N GLY A 271 -16.38 -11.49 12.90
CA GLY A 271 -16.91 -11.01 11.62
C GLY A 271 -16.63 -9.51 11.39
N LEU A 272 -16.89 -9.02 10.18
CA LEU A 272 -16.87 -7.58 9.89
C LEU A 272 -17.86 -6.85 10.83
N PRO A 273 -17.56 -5.62 11.29
CA PRO A 273 -18.50 -4.82 12.06
C PRO A 273 -19.88 -4.75 11.43
N THR A 274 -20.94 -4.73 12.26
CA THR A 274 -22.33 -4.75 11.80
C THR A 274 -22.64 -3.65 10.78
N PHE A 275 -22.08 -2.45 10.94
CA PHE A 275 -22.30 -1.36 9.99
C PHE A 275 -21.72 -1.64 8.60
N LEU A 276 -20.61 -2.39 8.51
CA LEU A 276 -20.04 -2.83 7.22
C LEU A 276 -20.87 -3.96 6.60
N ILE A 277 -21.44 -4.85 7.42
CA ILE A 277 -22.39 -5.87 6.94
C ILE A 277 -23.65 -5.18 6.38
N THR A 278 -24.19 -4.18 7.09
CA THR A 278 -25.31 -3.37 6.60
C THR A 278 -24.95 -2.67 5.30
N LEU A 279 -23.76 -2.08 5.18
CA LEU A 279 -23.28 -1.48 3.94
C LEU A 279 -23.27 -2.50 2.78
N LEU A 280 -22.76 -3.71 3.01
CA LEU A 280 -22.74 -4.77 1.99
C LEU A 280 -24.15 -5.17 1.53
N HIS A 281 -25.12 -5.28 2.43
CA HIS A 281 -26.51 -5.55 2.03
C HIS A 281 -27.10 -4.41 1.20
N GLN A 282 -26.79 -3.16 1.54
CA GLN A 282 -27.28 -2.00 0.81
C GLN A 282 -26.64 -1.88 -0.57
N LEU A 283 -25.35 -2.18 -0.69
CA LEU A 283 -24.66 -2.30 -1.97
C LEU A 283 -25.28 -3.43 -2.82
N ALA A 284 -25.63 -4.57 -2.23
CA ALA A 284 -26.27 -5.67 -2.95
C ALA A 284 -27.60 -5.23 -3.60
N GLU A 285 -28.44 -4.48 -2.89
CA GLU A 285 -29.69 -3.96 -3.45
C GLU A 285 -29.46 -2.85 -4.48
N LEU A 286 -28.59 -1.88 -4.17
CA LEU A 286 -28.32 -0.72 -5.05
C LEU A 286 -27.70 -1.13 -6.39
N LEU A 287 -26.87 -2.16 -6.39
CA LEU A 287 -26.11 -2.58 -7.57
C LEU A 287 -26.84 -3.60 -8.45
N ARG A 288 -27.97 -4.16 -7.99
CA ARG A 288 -28.69 -5.26 -8.68
C ARG A 288 -29.05 -4.92 -10.13
N ASP A 289 -29.59 -3.72 -10.35
CA ASP A 289 -30.05 -3.29 -11.68
C ASP A 289 -28.96 -2.56 -12.50
N HIS A 290 -27.75 -2.43 -11.95
CA HIS A 290 -26.66 -1.65 -12.56
C HIS A 290 -25.43 -2.48 -12.92
N LEU A 291 -25.39 -3.77 -12.55
CA LEU A 291 -24.32 -4.70 -12.88
C LEU A 291 -24.87 -5.88 -13.67
N PRO A 292 -24.07 -6.49 -14.57
CA PRO A 292 -24.42 -7.78 -15.14
C PRO A 292 -24.67 -8.82 -14.03
N GLU A 293 -25.68 -9.66 -14.22
CA GLU A 293 -26.07 -10.69 -13.23
C GLU A 293 -24.89 -11.55 -12.74
N PRO A 294 -23.97 -12.07 -13.61
CA PRO A 294 -22.82 -12.83 -13.13
C PRO A 294 -21.86 -12.03 -12.23
N VAL A 295 -21.69 -10.73 -12.52
CA VAL A 295 -20.84 -9.84 -11.71
C VAL A 295 -21.52 -9.57 -10.37
N HIS A 296 -22.83 -9.33 -10.37
CA HIS A 296 -23.58 -9.12 -9.14
C HIS A 296 -23.54 -10.35 -8.22
N GLU A 297 -23.80 -11.55 -8.74
CA GLU A 297 -23.74 -12.79 -7.96
C GLU A 297 -22.34 -13.07 -7.42
N MET A 298 -21.28 -12.77 -8.18
CA MET A 298 -19.90 -12.88 -7.70
C MET A 298 -19.63 -11.96 -6.49
N LEU A 299 -20.13 -10.73 -6.53
CA LEU A 299 -19.99 -9.76 -5.45
C LEU A 299 -20.90 -10.06 -4.26
N PHE A 300 -22.09 -10.60 -4.49
CA PHE A 300 -23.13 -10.84 -3.50
C PHE A 300 -23.70 -12.26 -3.67
N PRO A 301 -22.89 -13.30 -3.34
CA PRO A 301 -23.28 -14.67 -3.58
C PRO A 301 -24.52 -15.05 -2.77
N PRO A 302 -25.37 -15.96 -3.29
CA PRO A 302 -26.56 -16.40 -2.61
C PRO A 302 -26.20 -17.18 -1.34
N ARG A 303 -27.18 -17.35 -0.43
CA ARG A 303 -26.95 -17.90 0.92
C ARG A 303 -26.47 -19.35 0.92
N ASP A 304 -26.76 -20.10 -0.14
CA ASP A 304 -26.37 -21.48 -0.34
C ASP A 304 -25.00 -21.63 -1.03
N ALA A 305 -24.36 -20.52 -1.41
CA ALA A 305 -23.00 -20.55 -1.92
C ALA A 305 -22.00 -21.04 -0.86
N PRO A 306 -20.89 -21.68 -1.27
CA PRO A 306 -19.84 -22.07 -0.34
C PRO A 306 -19.34 -20.89 0.50
N PRO A 307 -19.08 -21.09 1.81
CA PRO A 307 -18.54 -20.03 2.66
C PRO A 307 -17.24 -19.45 2.11
N ARG A 308 -17.15 -18.12 2.09
CA ARG A 308 -15.94 -17.38 1.68
C ARG A 308 -15.55 -16.38 2.77
N ALA A 309 -14.25 -16.15 2.90
CA ALA A 309 -13.73 -15.07 3.72
C ALA A 309 -13.69 -13.77 2.93
N ARG A 310 -14.06 -12.66 3.57
CA ARG A 310 -14.04 -11.32 3.00
C ARG A 310 -13.19 -10.41 3.88
N GLN A 311 -12.41 -9.58 3.23
CA GLN A 311 -11.69 -8.49 3.88
C GLN A 311 -12.34 -7.15 3.51
N ALA A 312 -12.38 -6.25 4.48
CA ALA A 312 -12.63 -4.83 4.27
C ALA A 312 -11.38 -4.04 4.65
N ILE A 313 -10.92 -3.16 3.77
CA ILE A 313 -9.89 -2.17 4.10
C ILE A 313 -10.49 -0.78 4.13
N LEU A 314 -10.20 -0.04 5.19
CA LEU A 314 -10.63 1.34 5.39
C LEU A 314 -9.40 2.21 5.22
N ASN A 315 -9.44 3.14 4.27
CA ASN A 315 -8.37 4.10 4.05
C ASN A 315 -8.89 5.52 4.28
N LEU A 316 -8.15 6.31 5.04
CA LEU A 316 -8.36 7.73 5.27
C LEU A 316 -7.27 8.50 4.52
N TYR A 317 -7.67 9.53 3.77
CA TYR A 317 -6.79 10.40 3.00
C TYR A 317 -7.07 11.85 3.36
N HIS A 318 -6.04 12.56 3.78
CA HIS A 318 -6.06 14.01 3.89
C HIS A 318 -5.73 14.66 2.53
N PRO A 319 -6.07 15.95 2.33
CA PRO A 319 -5.73 16.65 1.10
C PRO A 319 -4.22 16.57 0.79
N GLY A 320 -3.87 16.18 -0.44
CA GLY A 320 -2.49 15.95 -0.85
C GLY A 320 -2.00 14.50 -0.72
N GLU A 321 -2.72 13.65 0.01
CA GLU A 321 -2.37 12.22 0.14
C GLU A 321 -2.89 11.41 -1.06
N GLY A 322 -2.31 10.22 -1.22
CA GLY A 322 -2.59 9.33 -2.32
C GLY A 322 -2.11 7.91 -2.05
N ILE A 323 -2.23 7.04 -3.05
CA ILE A 323 -1.71 5.68 -3.03
C ILE A 323 -1.07 5.39 -4.40
N SER A 324 0.16 4.88 -4.38
CA SER A 324 0.88 4.56 -5.62
C SER A 324 0.11 3.55 -6.48
N PRO A 325 0.28 3.59 -7.82
CA PRO A 325 -0.33 2.61 -8.71
C PRO A 325 0.02 1.18 -8.31
N HIS A 326 -1.00 0.33 -8.13
CA HIS A 326 -0.83 -1.06 -7.74
C HIS A 326 -1.97 -1.93 -8.28
N ILE A 327 -1.82 -3.25 -8.14
CA ILE A 327 -2.89 -4.21 -8.35
C ILE A 327 -3.12 -4.91 -7.03
N ASP A 328 -4.38 -5.06 -6.64
CA ASP A 328 -4.75 -5.90 -5.50
C ASP A 328 -4.13 -7.28 -5.60
N LEU A 329 -3.59 -7.76 -4.47
CA LEU A 329 -2.76 -8.97 -4.39
C LEU A 329 -3.39 -10.16 -5.14
N LEU A 330 -2.77 -10.54 -6.27
CA LEU A 330 -3.28 -11.54 -7.22
C LEU A 330 -3.43 -12.93 -6.59
N LYS A 331 -2.53 -13.29 -5.68
CA LYS A 331 -2.53 -14.58 -4.99
C LYS A 331 -3.36 -14.59 -3.71
N ARG A 332 -4.00 -13.47 -3.36
CA ARG A 332 -4.71 -13.34 -2.07
C ARG A 332 -6.18 -13.01 -2.24
N PHE A 333 -6.48 -12.08 -3.14
CA PHE A 333 -7.84 -11.63 -3.37
C PHE A 333 -8.36 -12.21 -4.67
N ASP A 334 -9.55 -12.76 -4.60
CA ASP A 334 -10.26 -13.31 -5.75
C ASP A 334 -10.77 -12.19 -6.67
N ASP A 335 -11.48 -12.58 -7.73
CA ASP A 335 -12.18 -11.63 -8.58
C ASP A 335 -13.35 -10.94 -7.85
N GLY A 336 -13.68 -9.74 -8.30
CA GLY A 336 -14.72 -8.91 -7.72
C GLY A 336 -14.25 -8.10 -6.51
N ILE A 337 -13.94 -6.83 -6.76
CA ILE A 337 -13.58 -5.84 -5.73
C ILE A 337 -14.59 -4.72 -5.74
N ILE A 338 -15.03 -4.32 -4.54
CA ILE A 338 -15.97 -3.21 -4.36
C ILE A 338 -15.26 -2.09 -3.62
N GLY A 339 -15.07 -0.93 -4.26
CA GLY A 339 -14.61 0.30 -3.63
C GLY A 339 -15.77 1.27 -3.39
N VAL A 340 -15.82 1.88 -2.21
CA VAL A 340 -16.83 2.89 -1.86
C VAL A 340 -16.14 4.14 -1.37
N SER A 341 -16.51 5.31 -1.91
CA SER A 341 -15.93 6.61 -1.56
C SER A 341 -16.83 7.41 -0.62
N PHE A 342 -16.23 8.12 0.34
CA PHE A 342 -16.92 8.95 1.33
C PHE A 342 -16.18 10.27 1.60
N GLY A 343 -16.92 11.32 1.93
CA GLY A 343 -16.43 12.61 2.42
C GLY A 343 -16.00 13.57 1.32
N SER A 344 -15.07 13.14 0.45
CA SER A 344 -14.59 13.95 -0.67
C SER A 344 -14.24 13.06 -1.87
N GLY A 345 -14.40 13.60 -3.07
CA GLY A 345 -14.02 12.92 -4.30
C GLY A 345 -12.51 12.97 -4.56
N CYS A 346 -12.04 12.10 -5.44
CA CYS A 346 -10.67 12.11 -5.93
C CYS A 346 -10.56 11.47 -7.31
N VAL A 347 -9.52 11.84 -8.06
CA VAL A 347 -9.14 11.11 -9.28
C VAL A 347 -8.37 9.84 -8.93
N MET A 348 -8.86 8.71 -9.45
CA MET A 348 -8.16 7.44 -9.49
C MET A 348 -7.64 7.20 -10.91
N SER A 349 -6.35 6.96 -11.03
CA SER A 349 -5.67 6.65 -12.29
C SER A 349 -5.61 5.15 -12.49
N PHE A 350 -5.90 4.70 -13.71
CA PHE A 350 -5.81 3.32 -14.17
C PHE A 350 -4.75 3.22 -15.26
N GLU A 351 -3.74 2.36 -15.09
CA GLU A 351 -2.70 2.16 -16.10
C GLU A 351 -2.55 0.68 -16.45
N ARG A 352 -2.50 0.37 -17.75
CA ARG A 352 -2.32 -0.99 -18.27
C ARG A 352 -0.97 -1.56 -17.82
N VAL A 353 -0.96 -2.81 -17.37
CA VAL A 353 0.29 -3.50 -16.99
C VAL A 353 1.13 -3.76 -18.24
N LYS A 354 2.36 -3.22 -18.29
CA LYS A 354 3.30 -3.43 -19.41
C LYS A 354 3.78 -4.89 -19.44
N GLY A 355 3.65 -5.55 -20.60
CA GLY A 355 4.24 -6.87 -20.85
C GLY A 355 3.28 -8.07 -20.88
N GLN A 356 1.96 -7.86 -20.77
CA GLN A 356 0.98 -8.90 -21.10
C GLN A 356 0.60 -8.77 -22.58
N GLU A 357 0.94 -9.77 -23.40
CA GLU A 357 0.55 -9.84 -24.80
C GLU A 357 -0.98 -9.75 -24.92
N LYS A 358 -1.47 -9.00 -25.91
CA LYS A 358 -2.88 -9.01 -26.27
C LYS A 358 -3.26 -10.43 -26.69
N GLU A 359 -4.12 -11.10 -25.92
CA GLU A 359 -4.94 -12.17 -26.49
C GLU A 359 -5.71 -11.56 -27.67
N PRO A 360 -5.54 -12.03 -28.91
CA PRO A 360 -6.19 -11.44 -30.06
C PRO A 360 -7.68 -11.78 -30.03
N ILE A 361 -8.47 -10.94 -29.37
CA ILE A 361 -9.93 -10.98 -29.49
C ILE A 361 -10.26 -10.43 -30.87
N GLY A 362 -10.96 -11.24 -31.66
CA GLY A 362 -11.08 -11.11 -33.10
C GLY A 362 -11.61 -9.78 -33.63
N LYS A 363 -11.21 -9.53 -34.88
CA LYS A 363 -11.62 -8.44 -35.79
C LYS A 363 -11.51 -7.04 -35.20
N GLU A 364 -10.41 -6.40 -35.54
CA GLU A 364 -10.23 -4.95 -35.55
C GLU A 364 -11.46 -4.29 -36.20
N GLU A 365 -12.32 -3.68 -35.38
CA GLU A 365 -13.19 -2.61 -35.87
C GLU A 365 -12.28 -1.38 -36.05
N GLU A 366 -11.94 -1.10 -37.31
CA GLU A 366 -11.23 0.11 -37.73
C GLU A 366 -12.02 1.35 -37.28
N GLY A 367 -11.56 2.03 -36.23
CA GLY A 367 -12.15 3.29 -35.77
C GLY A 367 -11.89 3.72 -34.33
N GLY A 368 -11.31 2.87 -33.47
CA GLY A 368 -10.98 3.25 -32.09
C GLY A 368 -9.79 4.21 -31.99
N PRO A 369 -9.78 5.18 -31.05
CA PRO A 369 -8.60 6.01 -30.78
C PRO A 369 -7.42 5.12 -30.35
N PRO A 370 -6.16 5.57 -30.53
CA PRO A 370 -4.97 4.79 -30.20
C PRO A 370 -5.06 4.25 -28.77
N ASP A 371 -4.61 3.01 -28.60
CA ASP A 371 -4.61 2.22 -27.37
C ASP A 371 -4.15 3.05 -26.17
N LYS A 372 -5.13 3.63 -25.45
CA LYS A 372 -4.83 4.54 -24.35
C LYS A 372 -4.50 3.68 -23.15
N ASP A 373 -3.21 3.60 -22.83
CA ASP A 373 -2.68 2.81 -21.72
C ASP A 373 -2.98 3.40 -20.34
N ARG A 374 -3.57 4.59 -20.27
CA ARG A 374 -3.91 5.30 -19.01
C ARG A 374 -5.28 5.98 -19.05
N TRP A 375 -6.04 5.83 -17.97
CA TRP A 375 -7.32 6.51 -17.78
C TRP A 375 -7.42 7.12 -16.38
N ASP A 376 -7.83 8.39 -16.31
CA ASP A 376 -8.06 9.08 -15.05
C ASP A 376 -9.57 9.24 -14.83
N LEU A 377 -10.08 8.69 -13.73
CA LEU A 377 -11.50 8.65 -13.38
C LEU A 377 -11.72 9.38 -12.06
N TYR A 378 -12.59 10.39 -12.06
CA TYR A 378 -13.04 11.07 -10.86
C TYR A 378 -14.09 10.24 -10.12
N LEU A 379 -13.74 9.80 -8.90
CA LEU A 379 -14.63 9.09 -7.99
C LEU A 379 -15.27 10.09 -7.03
N GLU A 380 -16.56 10.34 -7.23
CA GLU A 380 -17.33 11.26 -6.38
C GLU A 380 -17.58 10.70 -4.97
N ASP A 381 -17.91 11.59 -4.03
CA ASP A 381 -18.46 11.19 -2.74
C ASP A 381 -19.70 10.29 -2.92
N ARG A 382 -19.81 9.25 -2.08
CA ARG A 382 -20.88 8.23 -2.09
C ARG A 382 -20.94 7.35 -3.33
N SER A 383 -19.96 7.45 -4.24
CA SER A 383 -19.86 6.59 -5.41
C SER A 383 -19.36 5.19 -5.06
N VAL A 384 -19.66 4.25 -5.96
CA VAL A 384 -19.21 2.86 -5.90
C VAL A 384 -18.41 2.55 -7.15
N LEU A 385 -17.28 1.87 -6.96
CA LEU A 385 -16.39 1.36 -7.98
C LEU A 385 -16.38 -0.17 -7.88
N VAL A 386 -16.48 -0.87 -9.01
CA VAL A 386 -16.30 -2.32 -9.08
C VAL A 386 -15.18 -2.66 -10.05
N LEU A 387 -14.25 -3.50 -9.61
CA LEU A 387 -13.21 -4.10 -10.46
C LEU A 387 -13.46 -5.59 -10.58
N SER A 388 -13.52 -6.08 -11.81
CA SER A 388 -13.62 -7.49 -12.16
C SER A 388 -12.80 -7.80 -13.41
N GLU A 389 -12.48 -9.07 -13.66
CA GLU A 389 -11.83 -9.53 -14.88
C GLU A 389 -10.61 -8.67 -15.29
N ASP A 390 -10.60 -8.11 -16.51
CA ASP A 390 -9.47 -7.33 -17.04
C ASP A 390 -9.09 -6.16 -16.12
N ALA A 391 -10.06 -5.38 -15.65
CA ALA A 391 -9.86 -4.27 -14.71
C ALA A 391 -9.22 -4.70 -13.38
N ARG A 392 -9.54 -5.91 -12.91
CA ARG A 392 -9.02 -6.47 -11.67
C ARG A 392 -7.57 -6.95 -11.81
N TYR A 393 -7.21 -7.51 -12.96
CA TYR A 393 -5.98 -8.29 -13.11
C TYR A 393 -4.89 -7.58 -13.94
N ASN A 394 -5.27 -6.81 -14.94
CA ASN A 394 -4.37 -6.31 -15.98
C ASN A 394 -4.22 -4.77 -15.99
N TRP A 395 -4.90 -4.10 -15.05
CA TRP A 395 -4.79 -2.67 -14.82
C TRP A 395 -4.31 -2.40 -13.39
N THR A 396 -3.31 -1.55 -13.29
CA THR A 396 -2.97 -0.91 -12.01
C THR A 396 -3.97 0.19 -11.73
N HIS A 397 -4.19 0.50 -10.46
CA HIS A 397 -4.95 1.66 -10.01
C HIS A 397 -4.22 2.40 -8.90
N GLY A 398 -4.36 3.73 -8.86
CA GLY A 398 -3.71 4.58 -7.87
C GLY A 398 -4.42 5.92 -7.70
N ILE A 399 -4.08 6.66 -6.64
CA ILE A 399 -4.56 8.02 -6.40
C ILE A 399 -3.31 8.89 -6.25
N ASP A 400 -3.08 9.82 -7.17
CA ASP A 400 -1.94 10.73 -7.09
C ASP A 400 -2.03 11.62 -5.85
N GLY A 401 -0.90 11.86 -5.18
CA GLY A 401 -0.83 12.77 -4.02
C GLY A 401 -0.88 14.23 -4.44
N ARG A 402 -2.09 14.80 -4.53
CA ARG A 402 -2.32 16.20 -4.91
C ARG A 402 -3.52 16.81 -4.16
N PRO A 403 -3.57 18.14 -3.97
CA PRO A 403 -4.63 18.79 -3.20
C PRO A 403 -5.91 19.03 -4.02
N LYS A 404 -5.85 19.00 -5.35
CA LYS A 404 -6.98 19.24 -6.25
C LYS A 404 -6.83 18.43 -7.53
N ASP A 405 -7.95 18.16 -8.19
CA ASP A 405 -8.03 17.41 -9.44
C ASP A 405 -8.66 18.25 -10.55
N PHE A 406 -8.31 17.98 -11.80
CA PHE A 406 -8.87 18.64 -12.98
C PHE A 406 -9.83 17.68 -13.69
N VAL A 407 -11.13 18.01 -13.72
CA VAL A 407 -12.20 17.06 -14.04
C VAL A 407 -13.17 17.66 -15.06
N VAL A 408 -13.70 16.84 -15.96
CA VAL A 408 -14.79 17.26 -16.87
C VAL A 408 -16.00 17.76 -16.07
N SER A 409 -16.61 18.89 -16.45
CA SER A 409 -17.76 19.49 -15.73
C SER A 409 -19.05 18.64 -15.77
N GLU A 410 -19.94 18.79 -14.78
CA GLU A 410 -21.16 17.99 -14.59
C GLU A 410 -22.34 18.29 -15.55
N LYS A 411 -22.36 19.45 -16.25
CA LYS A 411 -23.52 19.89 -17.07
C LYS A 411 -23.09 20.63 -18.35
N GLY A 412 -23.36 20.07 -19.54
CA GLY A 412 -24.72 20.06 -20.09
C GLY A 412 -25.10 21.00 -21.24
N ASP A 413 -24.18 21.75 -21.89
CA ASP A 413 -24.59 22.74 -22.92
C ASP A 413 -23.63 22.83 -24.15
N GLY A 414 -22.72 21.87 -24.32
CA GLY A 414 -21.78 21.87 -25.46
C GLY A 414 -20.57 22.81 -25.32
N GLN A 415 -20.33 23.34 -24.11
CA GLN A 415 -19.06 23.94 -23.70
C GLN A 415 -18.56 23.18 -22.45
N GLU A 416 -17.95 22.03 -22.69
CA GLU A 416 -17.36 21.15 -21.66
C GLU A 416 -16.00 21.70 -21.22
N GLU A 417 -15.98 22.84 -20.54
CA GLU A 417 -14.72 23.28 -19.93
C GLU A 417 -14.46 22.46 -18.64
N PRO A 418 -13.28 21.82 -18.51
CA PRO A 418 -12.89 21.13 -17.29
C PRO A 418 -12.75 22.11 -16.11
N GLU A 419 -13.02 21.62 -14.91
CA GLU A 419 -12.99 22.40 -13.67
C GLU A 419 -11.99 21.82 -12.66
N TRP A 420 -11.44 22.69 -11.81
CA TRP A 420 -10.64 22.28 -10.66
C TRP A 420 -11.54 21.93 -9.49
N ILE A 421 -11.37 20.73 -8.94
CA ILE A 421 -12.06 20.26 -7.74
C ILE A 421 -11.05 20.10 -6.61
N GLU A 422 -11.23 20.87 -5.54
CA GLU A 422 -10.42 20.77 -4.32
C GLU A 422 -10.74 19.48 -3.56
N ARG A 423 -9.71 18.76 -3.13
CA ARG A 423 -9.86 17.57 -2.28
C ARG A 423 -10.04 17.98 -0.83
N GLY A 424 -11.06 17.40 -0.20
CA GLY A 424 -11.23 17.38 1.25
C GLY A 424 -10.68 16.09 1.85
N THR A 425 -10.95 15.87 3.13
CA THR A 425 -10.71 14.57 3.76
C THR A 425 -11.60 13.52 3.11
N ARG A 426 -10.98 12.48 2.56
CA ARG A 426 -11.64 11.37 1.90
C ARG A 426 -11.46 10.10 2.72
N MET A 427 -12.52 9.31 2.84
CA MET A 427 -12.43 7.93 3.30
C MET A 427 -12.86 6.98 2.19
N SER A 428 -12.26 5.81 2.14
CA SER A 428 -12.75 4.71 1.30
C SER A 428 -12.84 3.41 2.06
N ILE A 429 -13.83 2.60 1.69
CA ILE A 429 -13.96 1.22 2.15
C ILE A 429 -13.88 0.33 0.93
N THR A 430 -12.94 -0.61 0.92
CA THR A 430 -12.78 -1.58 -0.16
C THR A 430 -13.02 -3.00 0.35
N PHE A 431 -13.96 -3.71 -0.27
CA PHE A 431 -14.30 -5.10 0.02
C PHE A 431 -13.70 -6.04 -1.00
N ARG A 432 -13.07 -7.11 -0.51
CA ARG A 432 -12.35 -8.09 -1.33
C ARG A 432 -12.65 -9.49 -0.83
N TRP A 433 -13.01 -10.41 -1.72
CA TRP A 433 -13.04 -11.82 -1.39
C TRP A 433 -11.62 -12.37 -1.29
N LEU A 434 -11.36 -13.25 -0.32
CA LEU A 434 -10.13 -14.00 -0.25
C LEU A 434 -10.23 -15.25 -1.13
N LEU A 435 -9.13 -15.62 -1.77
CA LEU A 435 -9.00 -16.91 -2.44
C LEU A 435 -9.12 -18.05 -1.42
N PRO A 436 -9.58 -19.26 -1.82
CA PRO A 436 -9.59 -20.42 -0.94
C PRO A 436 -8.21 -20.66 -0.31
N GLY A 437 -8.15 -20.82 1.01
CA GLY A 437 -6.90 -21.02 1.75
C GLY A 437 -6.14 -19.72 2.07
N ALA A 438 -6.44 -18.60 1.42
CA ALA A 438 -5.80 -17.31 1.71
C ALA A 438 -6.30 -16.67 3.02
N ASP A 439 -7.36 -17.23 3.61
CA ASP A 439 -7.86 -16.92 4.95
C ASP A 439 -7.03 -17.59 6.07
N ILE A 440 -6.14 -18.52 5.70
CA ILE A 440 -5.16 -19.15 6.59
C ILE A 440 -3.82 -18.45 6.38
N VAL A 441 -3.35 -17.73 7.40
CA VAL A 441 -2.02 -17.11 7.36
C VAL A 441 -0.99 -18.23 7.58
N GLY A 442 -0.17 -18.54 6.56
CA GLY A 442 0.94 -19.50 6.66
C GLY A 442 0.63 -20.96 6.28
N GLY A 443 -0.48 -21.23 5.58
CA GLY A 443 -0.70 -22.55 4.96
C GLY A 443 0.24 -22.83 3.78
N PRO A 444 0.51 -24.10 3.43
CA PRO A 444 1.24 -24.43 2.21
C PRO A 444 0.47 -23.91 1.00
N ASP A 445 1.16 -23.26 0.05
CA ASP A 445 0.58 -22.85 -1.23
C ASP A 445 -0.05 -24.10 -1.90
N PRO A 446 -1.31 -24.03 -2.38
CA PRO A 446 -1.94 -25.13 -3.12
C PRO A 446 -1.30 -25.39 -4.49
#